data_AF-A7NQF1-F1
#
_entry.id   AF-A7NQF1-F1
#
_cell.length_a   1.000
_cell.length_b   1.000
_cell.length_c   1.000
_cell.angle_alpha   90.00
_cell.angle_beta   90.00
_cell.angle_gamma   90.00
#
_symmetry.space_group_name_H-M   'P 1'
#
loop_
_entity.id
_entity.type
_entity.pdbx_description
1 polymer ?
#
loop_
_entity_poly.entity_id
_entity_poly.type
_entity_poly.pdbx_seq_one_letter_code
_entity_poly.pdbx_strand_id
1 'polypeptide(L)'
;MALESAVMRSLTTWLSSRGPEVAQALDQRREAICTAVTNRLKSTFSGLLADVEARYGGQYQQMTFSRTPQRLHRLLLVALALQAPSVLQREIEWSVRLLLRHGITQHHIQSMVRWYFEAAQREVALDDQDRDHLAALEEAILATVYAIGDETSS
;
A
#
# COMPACT_ATOMS: atom_id res chain seq x y z
N MET A 1 -7.05 -21.89 -10.12
CA MET A 1 -5.97 -21.27 -9.34
C MET A 1 -6.51 -21.02 -7.94
N ALA A 2 -6.40 -22.05 -7.09
CA ALA A 2 -7.18 -22.23 -5.88
C ALA A 2 -6.57 -21.48 -4.69
N LEU A 3 -6.82 -20.16 -4.66
CA LEU A 3 -6.62 -19.28 -3.50
C LEU A 3 -7.98 -18.82 -2.96
N GLU A 4 -8.98 -19.71 -2.94
CA GLU A 4 -10.14 -19.58 -2.05
C GLU A 4 -9.72 -19.98 -0.61
N SER A 5 -8.73 -19.28 -0.06
CA SER A 5 -8.28 -19.54 1.30
C SER A 5 -9.35 -19.07 2.30
N ALA A 6 -9.41 -19.69 3.48
CA ALA A 6 -10.30 -19.25 4.56
C ALA A 6 -10.09 -17.76 4.91
N VAL A 7 -8.86 -17.25 4.74
CA VAL A 7 -8.50 -15.84 4.91
C VAL A 7 -9.19 -14.97 3.87
N MET A 8 -9.21 -15.38 2.60
CA MET A 8 -9.87 -14.61 1.53
C MET A 8 -11.40 -14.57 1.72
N ARG A 9 -12.00 -15.67 2.18
CA ARG A 9 -13.43 -15.70 2.54
C ARG A 9 -13.72 -14.80 3.74
N SER A 10 -12.89 -14.86 4.79
CA SER A 10 -13.01 -13.98 5.97
C SER A 10 -12.89 -12.50 5.58
N LEU A 11 -11.89 -12.15 4.76
CA LEU A 11 -11.71 -10.80 4.22
C LEU A 11 -12.92 -10.35 3.41
N THR A 12 -13.47 -11.20 2.55
CA THR A 12 -14.66 -10.87 1.75
C THR A 12 -15.86 -10.60 2.65
N THR A 13 -16.10 -11.46 3.64
CA THR A 13 -17.19 -11.27 4.61
C THR A 13 -17.02 -9.98 5.42
N TRP A 14 -15.82 -9.69 5.89
CA TRP A 14 -15.51 -8.44 6.61
C TRP A 14 -15.66 -7.20 5.73
N LEU A 15 -15.18 -7.24 4.48
CA LEU A 15 -15.34 -6.13 3.53
C LEU A 15 -16.81 -5.80 3.30
N SER A 16 -17.66 -6.82 3.21
CA SER A 16 -19.10 -6.62 3.01
C SER A 16 -19.81 -5.94 4.18
N SER A 17 -19.32 -6.11 5.41
CA SER A 17 -19.93 -5.53 6.60
C SER A 17 -19.26 -4.24 7.08
N ARG A 18 -17.94 -4.12 6.93
CA ARG A 18 -17.11 -3.06 7.53
C ARG A 18 -16.34 -2.22 6.53
N GLY A 19 -16.20 -2.68 5.28
CA GLY A 19 -15.36 -2.04 4.25
C GLY A 19 -15.62 -0.54 4.10
N PRO A 20 -16.86 -0.07 3.89
CA PRO A 20 -17.16 1.36 3.78
C PRO A 20 -16.84 2.18 5.03
N GLU A 21 -17.13 1.65 6.22
CA GLU A 21 -16.88 2.32 7.50
C GLU A 21 -15.38 2.48 7.76
N VAL A 22 -14.61 1.40 7.53
CA VAL A 22 -13.15 1.40 7.66
C VAL A 22 -12.52 2.32 6.61
N ALA A 23 -13.01 2.32 5.37
CA ALA A 23 -12.57 3.25 4.34
C ALA A 23 -12.77 4.71 4.79
N GLN A 24 -13.93 5.04 5.33
CA GLN A 24 -14.22 6.38 5.83
C GLN A 24 -13.29 6.76 6.99
N ALA A 25 -13.06 5.87 7.94
CA ALA A 25 -12.16 6.10 9.07
C ALA A 25 -10.70 6.34 8.62
N LEU A 26 -10.24 5.57 7.61
CA LEU A 26 -8.93 5.79 6.99
C LEU A 26 -8.84 7.14 6.28
N ASP A 27 -9.86 7.53 5.51
CA ASP A 27 -9.85 8.79 4.74
C ASP A 27 -9.85 10.02 5.66
N GLN A 28 -10.56 9.97 6.80
CA GLN A 28 -10.52 11.01 7.84
C GLN A 28 -9.11 11.25 8.39
N ARG A 29 -8.22 10.24 8.31
CA ARG A 29 -6.83 10.31 8.76
C ARG A 29 -5.82 10.31 7.61
N ARG A 30 -6.28 10.50 6.37
CA ARG A 30 -5.47 10.46 5.14
C ARG A 30 -4.20 11.30 5.25
N GLU A 31 -4.34 12.55 5.69
CA GLU A 31 -3.20 13.49 5.77
C GLU A 31 -2.14 13.02 6.77
N ALA A 32 -2.56 12.58 7.96
CA ALA A 32 -1.66 12.08 9.00
C ALA A 32 -0.92 10.82 8.52
N ILE A 33 -1.67 9.85 7.97
CA ILE A 33 -1.12 8.59 7.45
C ILE A 33 -0.12 8.87 6.33
N CYS A 34 -0.52 9.60 5.28
CA CYS A 34 0.33 9.86 4.13
C CYS A 34 1.58 10.67 4.51
N THR A 35 1.43 11.67 5.39
CA THR A 35 2.57 12.48 5.85
C THR A 35 3.58 11.63 6.61
N ALA A 36 3.13 10.74 7.50
CA ALA A 36 4.01 9.83 8.23
C ALA A 36 4.84 8.95 7.28
N VAL A 37 4.18 8.34 6.28
CA VAL A 37 4.85 7.48 5.30
C VAL A 37 5.80 8.30 4.41
N THR A 38 5.38 9.46 3.91
CA THR A 38 6.21 10.33 3.08
C THR A 38 7.48 10.77 3.81
N ASN A 39 7.37 11.19 5.08
CA ASN A 39 8.52 11.60 5.87
C ASN A 39 9.50 10.44 6.08
N ARG A 40 8.98 9.24 6.37
CA ARG A 40 9.81 8.03 6.56
C ARG A 40 10.48 7.56 5.27
N LEU A 41 9.81 7.65 4.13
CA LEU A 41 10.40 7.38 2.81
C LEU A 41 11.56 8.35 2.53
N LYS A 42 11.35 9.65 2.74
CA LYS A 42 12.38 10.67 2.50
C LYS A 42 13.60 10.48 3.39
N SER A 43 13.41 10.15 4.67
CA SER A 43 14.52 9.97 5.61
C SER A 43 15.28 8.67 5.38
N THR A 44 14.59 7.58 5.01
CA THR A 44 15.19 6.25 4.89
C THR A 44 15.81 6.02 3.52
N PHE A 45 15.19 6.55 2.47
CA PHE A 45 15.60 6.35 1.08
C PHE A 45 15.93 7.68 0.41
N SER A 46 16.73 8.52 1.06
CA SER A 46 17.08 9.87 0.58
C SER A 46 17.76 9.88 -0.80
N GLY A 47 18.50 8.82 -1.15
CA GLY A 47 19.11 8.64 -2.47
C GLY A 47 18.19 8.03 -3.54
N LEU A 48 16.99 7.58 -3.17
CA LEU A 48 16.04 7.00 -4.12
C LEU A 48 15.57 8.10 -5.07
N LEU A 49 15.63 7.82 -6.37
CA LEU A 49 15.34 8.77 -7.46
C LEU A 49 16.34 9.94 -7.57
N ALA A 50 17.57 9.82 -7.05
CA ALA A 50 18.62 10.83 -7.24
C ALA A 50 18.87 11.15 -8.72
N ASP A 51 18.83 10.15 -9.61
CA ASP A 51 18.96 10.36 -11.06
C ASP A 51 17.78 11.17 -11.65
N VAL A 52 16.58 11.02 -11.09
CA VAL A 52 15.40 11.78 -11.49
C VAL A 52 15.51 13.21 -10.96
N GLU A 53 15.99 13.40 -9.73
CA GLU A 53 16.31 14.71 -9.19
C GLU A 53 17.36 15.44 -10.04
N ALA A 54 18.43 14.76 -10.44
CA ALA A 54 19.48 15.35 -11.27
C ALA A 54 18.98 15.76 -12.66
N ARG A 55 18.03 15.02 -13.24
CA ARG A 55 17.49 15.27 -14.59
C ARG A 55 16.30 16.21 -14.65
N TYR A 56 15.45 16.20 -13.62
CA TYR A 56 14.15 16.90 -13.63
C TYR A 56 13.99 17.89 -12.46
N GLY A 57 14.93 17.92 -11.52
CA GLY A 57 14.93 18.78 -10.33
C GLY A 57 14.26 18.14 -9.11
N GLY A 58 14.69 18.56 -7.91
CA GLY A 58 14.26 17.98 -6.63
C GLY A 58 12.74 18.02 -6.38
N GLN A 59 12.02 18.93 -7.03
CA GLN A 59 10.55 18.98 -6.98
C GLN A 59 9.89 17.68 -7.48
N TYR A 60 10.47 17.00 -8.47
CA TYR A 60 9.91 15.73 -8.99
C TYR A 60 10.10 14.58 -8.02
N GLN A 61 11.25 14.52 -7.35
CA GLN A 61 11.51 13.56 -6.29
C GLN A 61 10.56 13.79 -5.10
N GLN A 62 10.40 15.04 -4.67
CA GLN A 62 9.46 15.39 -3.59
C GLN A 62 8.01 15.05 -3.94
N MET A 63 7.57 15.34 -5.16
CA MET A 63 6.24 14.95 -5.65
C MET A 63 6.06 13.43 -5.68
N THR A 64 7.10 12.68 -6.01
CA THR A 64 7.01 11.22 -6.07
C THR A 64 6.85 10.63 -4.66
N PHE A 65 7.62 11.11 -3.69
CA PHE A 65 7.48 10.69 -2.29
C PHE A 65 6.14 11.07 -1.65
N SER A 66 5.49 12.15 -2.09
CA SER A 66 4.16 12.53 -1.59
C SER A 66 3.01 11.82 -2.32
N ARG A 67 3.11 11.68 -3.64
CA ARG A 67 2.04 11.07 -4.45
C ARG A 67 1.96 9.56 -4.28
N THR A 68 3.07 8.88 -4.01
CA THR A 68 3.06 7.40 -3.94
C THR A 68 2.24 6.88 -2.76
N PRO A 69 2.43 7.36 -1.51
CA PRO A 69 1.55 6.98 -0.39
C PRO A 69 0.09 7.37 -0.62
N GLN A 70 -0.19 8.52 -1.22
CA GLN A 70 -1.55 8.96 -1.55
C GLN A 70 -2.24 8.04 -2.57
N ARG A 71 -1.50 7.53 -3.57
CA ARG A 71 -2.01 6.57 -4.55
C ARG A 71 -2.36 5.25 -3.89
N LEU A 72 -1.47 4.70 -3.05
CA LEU A 72 -1.75 3.51 -2.27
C LEU A 72 -2.99 3.70 -1.38
N HIS A 73 -3.05 4.83 -0.67
CA HIS A 73 -4.20 5.18 0.16
C HIS A 73 -5.51 5.15 -0.63
N ARG A 74 -5.55 5.85 -1.77
CA ARG A 74 -6.76 5.90 -2.61
C ARG A 74 -7.16 4.55 -3.16
N LEU A 75 -6.20 3.72 -3.60
CA LEU A 75 -6.48 2.36 -4.05
C LEU A 75 -7.09 1.51 -2.94
N LEU A 76 -6.55 1.61 -1.73
CA LEU A 76 -7.09 0.91 -0.57
C LEU A 76 -8.52 1.37 -0.26
N LEU A 77 -8.78 2.69 -0.23
CA LEU A 77 -10.12 3.22 0.01
C LEU A 77 -11.13 2.69 -1.01
N VAL A 78 -10.77 2.70 -2.30
CA VAL A 78 -11.65 2.19 -3.37
C VAL A 78 -11.93 0.71 -3.17
N ALA A 79 -10.92 -0.09 -2.84
CA ALA A 79 -11.07 -1.52 -2.63
C ALA A 79 -11.98 -1.85 -1.42
N LEU A 80 -11.80 -1.11 -0.32
CA LEU A 80 -12.61 -1.25 0.88
C LEU A 80 -14.06 -0.80 0.64
N ALA A 81 -14.25 0.38 0.04
CA ALA A 81 -15.58 0.97 -0.19
C ALA A 81 -16.40 0.19 -1.22
N LEU A 82 -15.75 -0.31 -2.29
CA LEU A 82 -16.41 -1.12 -3.32
C LEU A 82 -16.46 -2.61 -2.98
N GLN A 83 -15.90 -3.03 -1.84
CA GLN A 83 -15.85 -4.42 -1.41
C GLN A 83 -15.19 -5.32 -2.48
N ALA A 84 -14.19 -4.78 -3.17
CA ALA A 84 -13.61 -5.34 -4.38
C ALA A 84 -12.11 -5.61 -4.18
N PRO A 85 -11.72 -6.62 -3.39
CA PRO A 85 -10.31 -6.91 -3.11
C PRO A 85 -9.54 -7.33 -4.36
N SER A 86 -10.23 -7.87 -5.38
CA SER A 86 -9.66 -8.20 -6.68
C SER A 86 -9.16 -6.98 -7.46
N VAL A 87 -9.81 -5.82 -7.29
CA VAL A 87 -9.35 -4.56 -7.90
C VAL A 87 -8.04 -4.13 -7.26
N LEU A 88 -7.94 -4.20 -5.93
CA LEU A 88 -6.71 -3.89 -5.22
C LEU A 88 -5.56 -4.78 -5.68
N GLN A 89 -5.79 -6.09 -5.72
CA GLN A 89 -4.78 -7.06 -6.15
C GLN A 89 -4.25 -6.72 -7.55
N ARG A 90 -5.14 -6.51 -8.53
CA ARG A 90 -4.76 -6.19 -9.90
C ARG A 90 -3.93 -4.90 -10.00
N GLU A 91 -4.35 -3.85 -9.28
CA GLU A 91 -3.67 -2.56 -9.30
C GLU A 91 -2.30 -2.62 -8.59
N ILE A 92 -2.19 -3.40 -7.51
CA ILE A 92 -0.91 -3.70 -6.84
C ILE A 92 0.01 -4.46 -7.79
N GLU A 93 -0.46 -5.55 -8.43
CA GLU A 93 0.35 -6.35 -9.35
C GLU A 93 0.92 -5.49 -10.48
N TRP A 94 0.08 -4.66 -11.10
CA TRP A 94 0.50 -3.73 -12.15
C TRP A 94 1.51 -2.71 -11.63
N SER A 95 1.23 -2.09 -10.47
CA SER A 95 2.10 -1.07 -9.87
C SER A 95 3.47 -1.63 -9.50
N VAL A 96 3.54 -2.82 -8.89
CA VAL A 96 4.80 -3.47 -8.51
C VAL A 96 5.64 -3.73 -9.75
N ARG A 97 5.07 -4.35 -10.79
CA ARG A 97 5.79 -4.64 -12.05
C ARG A 97 6.31 -3.36 -12.72
N LEU A 98 5.55 -2.26 -12.67
CA LEU A 98 5.98 -0.98 -13.21
C LEU A 98 7.15 -0.40 -12.39
N LEU A 99 7.02 -0.35 -11.06
CA LEU A 99 8.01 0.24 -10.17
C LEU A 99 9.36 -0.47 -10.27
N LEU A 100 9.36 -1.81 -10.30
CA LEU A 100 10.58 -2.63 -10.46
C LEU A 100 11.35 -2.27 -11.75
N ARG A 101 10.65 -2.05 -12.87
CA ARG A 101 11.29 -1.66 -14.16
C ARG A 101 11.94 -0.28 -14.12
N HIS A 102 11.56 0.56 -13.16
CA HIS A 102 12.09 1.91 -13.00
C HIS A 102 13.10 2.02 -11.84
N GLY A 103 13.70 0.91 -11.43
CA GLY A 103 14.78 0.88 -10.44
C GLY A 103 14.31 1.00 -8.99
N ILE A 104 13.00 0.97 -8.74
CA ILE A 104 12.47 0.83 -7.39
C ILE A 104 12.57 -0.64 -7.00
N THR A 105 13.36 -0.95 -5.97
CA THR A 105 13.53 -2.32 -5.50
C THR A 105 12.31 -2.86 -4.76
N GLN A 106 12.22 -4.18 -4.67
CA GLN A 106 11.23 -4.88 -3.86
C GLN A 106 11.24 -4.39 -2.40
N HIS A 107 12.43 -4.15 -1.84
CA HIS A 107 12.60 -3.63 -0.48
C HIS A 107 11.94 -2.25 -0.28
N HIS A 108 12.05 -1.34 -1.26
CA HIS A 108 11.39 -0.03 -1.18
C HIS A 108 9.86 -0.17 -1.13
N ILE A 109 9.31 -1.04 -1.98
CA ILE A 109 7.87 -1.26 -2.08
C ILE A 109 7.33 -1.89 -0.79
N GLN A 110 7.98 -2.95 -0.29
CA GLN A 110 7.63 -3.61 0.96
C GLN A 110 7.65 -2.63 2.14
N SER A 111 8.72 -1.83 2.24
CA SER A 111 8.85 -0.84 3.32
C SER A 111 7.71 0.17 3.29
N MET A 112 7.36 0.67 2.10
CA MET A 112 6.23 1.59 1.94
C MET A 112 4.89 0.96 2.37
N VAL A 113 4.62 -0.28 1.95
CA VAL A 113 3.39 -1.00 2.34
C VAL A 113 3.33 -1.16 3.86
N ARG A 114 4.40 -1.70 4.48
CA ARG A 114 4.47 -1.89 5.93
C ARG A 114 4.26 -0.58 6.69
N TRP A 115 4.96 0.49 6.29
CA TRP A 115 4.83 1.78 6.98
C TRP A 115 3.46 2.41 6.79
N TYR A 116 2.79 2.15 5.66
CA TYR A 116 1.43 2.59 5.44
C TYR A 116 0.45 1.92 6.42
N PHE A 117 0.51 0.59 6.55
CA PHE A 117 -0.38 -0.14 7.47
C PHE A 117 -0.05 0.15 8.94
N GLU A 118 1.24 0.28 9.29
CA GLU A 118 1.68 0.75 10.61
C GLU A 118 1.09 2.12 10.95
N ALA A 119 1.18 3.08 10.03
CA ALA A 119 0.59 4.40 10.21
C ALA A 119 -0.94 4.33 10.31
N ALA A 120 -1.61 3.53 9.47
CA ALA A 120 -3.06 3.36 9.52
C ALA A 120 -3.52 2.82 10.89
N GLN A 121 -2.87 1.78 11.41
CA GLN A 121 -3.20 1.19 12.72
C GLN A 121 -2.96 2.16 13.89
N ARG A 122 -2.00 3.07 13.75
CA ARG A 122 -1.66 4.08 14.77
C ARG A 122 -2.62 5.28 14.75
N GLU A 123 -2.92 5.81 13.56
CA GLU A 123 -3.67 7.07 13.42
C GLU A 123 -5.19 6.86 13.52
N VAL A 124 -5.68 5.64 13.25
CA VAL A 124 -7.11 5.34 13.16
C VAL A 124 -7.54 4.50 14.36
N ALA A 125 -8.62 4.90 15.02
CA ALA A 125 -9.22 4.16 16.12
C ALA A 125 -10.02 2.97 15.58
N LEU A 126 -9.32 1.86 15.34
CA LEU A 126 -9.90 0.58 14.90
C LEU A 126 -10.14 -0.34 16.10
N ASP A 127 -11.19 -1.14 16.04
CA ASP A 127 -11.35 -2.27 16.96
C ASP A 127 -10.42 -3.43 16.58
N ASP A 128 -10.31 -4.43 17.46
CA ASP A 128 -9.38 -5.54 17.28
C ASP A 128 -9.68 -6.34 16.01
N GLN A 129 -10.97 -6.50 15.66
CA GLN A 129 -11.37 -7.21 14.47
C GLN A 129 -10.93 -6.48 13.19
N ASP A 130 -11.13 -5.17 13.10
CA ASP A 130 -10.72 -4.38 11.95
C ASP A 130 -9.18 -4.32 11.83
N ARG A 131 -8.45 -4.32 12.96
CA ARG A 131 -6.98 -4.40 12.98
C ARG A 131 -6.50 -5.71 12.37
N ASP A 132 -7.06 -6.84 12.80
CA ASP A 132 -6.68 -8.16 12.30
C ASP A 132 -6.94 -8.30 10.79
N HIS A 133 -8.07 -7.77 10.31
CA HIS A 133 -8.38 -7.81 8.88
C HIS A 133 -7.50 -6.88 8.05
N LEU A 134 -7.13 -5.70 8.56
CA LEU A 134 -6.15 -4.85 7.90
C LEU A 134 -4.75 -5.48 7.88
N ALA A 135 -4.34 -6.18 8.94
CA ALA A 135 -3.08 -6.92 8.95
C ALA A 135 -3.10 -8.09 7.93
N ALA A 136 -4.22 -8.82 7.83
CA ALA A 136 -4.38 -9.84 6.80
C ALA A 136 -4.32 -9.27 5.37
N LEU A 137 -4.86 -8.06 5.17
CA LEU A 137 -4.79 -7.35 3.90
C LEU A 137 -3.37 -6.88 3.57
N GLU A 138 -2.64 -6.37 4.57
CA GLU A 138 -1.22 -6.03 4.44
C GLU A 138 -0.42 -7.25 3.96
N GLU A 139 -0.56 -8.38 4.63
CA GLU A 139 0.16 -9.61 4.30
C GLU A 139 -0.21 -10.13 2.91
N ALA A 140 -1.48 -10.00 2.49
CA ALA A 140 -1.89 -10.35 1.13
C ALA A 140 -1.19 -9.48 0.08
N ILE A 141 -1.10 -8.15 0.30
CA ILE A 141 -0.38 -7.24 -0.59
C ILE A 141 1.11 -7.59 -0.61
N LEU A 142 1.72 -7.81 0.55
CA LEU A 142 3.14 -8.16 0.65
C LEU A 142 3.46 -9.47 -0.08
N ALA A 143 2.62 -10.49 0.05
CA ALA A 143 2.76 -11.75 -0.68
C ALA A 143 2.78 -11.53 -2.21
N THR A 144 1.95 -10.63 -2.74
CA THR A 144 1.98 -10.23 -4.15
C THR A 144 3.31 -9.56 -4.52
N VAL A 145 3.83 -8.67 -3.66
CA VAL A 145 5.14 -8.01 -3.89
C VAL A 145 6.27 -9.04 -3.90
N TYR A 146 6.22 -10.05 -3.01
CA TYR A 146 7.19 -11.14 -2.96
C TYR A 146 7.19 -11.94 -4.26
N ALA A 147 6.03 -12.48 -4.64
CA ALA A 147 5.88 -13.34 -5.82
C ALA A 147 6.40 -12.66 -7.10
N ILE A 148 6.08 -11.38 -7.30
CA ILE A 148 6.52 -10.64 -8.50
C ILE A 148 8.03 -10.35 -8.47
N GLY A 149 8.59 -10.01 -7.31
CA GLY A 149 10.03 -9.73 -7.21
C GLY A 149 10.88 -10.96 -7.52
N ASP A 150 10.45 -12.13 -7.07
CA ASP A 150 11.12 -13.41 -7.32
C ASP A 150 11.06 -13.78 -8.81
N GLU A 151 9.92 -13.56 -9.49
CA GLU A 151 9.78 -13.72 -10.95
C GLU A 151 10.77 -12.85 -11.73
N THR A 152 11.01 -11.61 -11.27
CA THR A 152 11.89 -10.66 -11.98
C THR A 152 13.38 -10.85 -11.70
N SER A 153 13.73 -11.64 -10.69
CA SER A 153 15.12 -11.94 -10.31
C SER A 153 15.65 -13.23 -10.94
N SER A 154 14.78 -13.99 -11.63
CA SER A 154 15.07 -15.23 -12.35
C SER A 154 15.28 -14.97 -13.84
#